data_AF-A0A7X1CK34-F1
#
_entry.id   AF-A0A7X1CK34-F1
#
_cell.length_a   1.000
_cell.length_b   1.000
_cell.length_c   1.000
_cell.angle_alpha   90.00
_cell.angle_beta   90.00
_cell.angle_gamma   90.00
#
_symmetry.space_group_name_H-M   'P 1'
#
loop_
_entity.id
_entity.type
_entity.pdbx_description
1 polymer ?
#
loop_
_entity_poly.entity_id
_entity_poly.type
_entity_poly.pdbx_seq_one_letter_code
_entity_poly.pdbx_strand_id
1 'polypeptide(L)'
;MLNRKRILSAVSLLVSSVLLLNYYLASFEMPIVWWIFIILLGVLFVRNMRGFQFGWSRSIISGVISFFWMVSSYNGGPYGGNVFLDIIVIIGTFYSISAFIFLLIQELNTGYKATEKTTKISWFAIYMAVPMTVWTLCLLAYYPAKMTFDSYFQWAMAHGVRHYNEWHPMLHTLWIEASTKIYN
;
A
#
# COMPACT_ATOMS: atom_id res chain seq x y z
N MET A 1 18.32 7.23 -27.77
CA MET A 1 19.70 7.04 -27.26
C MET A 1 19.73 7.43 -25.80
N LEU A 2 19.98 6.48 -24.88
CA LEU A 2 20.07 6.78 -23.44
C LEU A 2 21.31 7.64 -23.17
N ASN A 3 21.09 8.80 -22.55
CA ASN A 3 22.14 9.77 -22.24
C ASN A 3 23.24 9.12 -21.38
N ARG A 4 24.51 9.23 -21.78
CA ARG A 4 25.69 8.60 -21.15
C ARG A 4 25.78 8.87 -19.64
N LYS A 5 25.28 10.03 -19.20
CA LYS A 5 25.15 10.41 -17.79
C LYS A 5 24.16 9.49 -17.03
N ARG A 6 23.04 9.08 -17.67
CA ARG A 6 22.03 8.17 -17.09
C ARG A 6 22.53 6.74 -16.93
N ILE A 7 23.37 6.28 -17.85
CA ILE A 7 24.01 4.96 -17.75
C ILE A 7 25.04 4.96 -16.62
N LEU A 8 25.84 6.03 -16.48
CA LEU A 8 26.78 6.17 -15.37
C LEU A 8 26.06 6.22 -14.01
N SER A 9 24.95 6.94 -13.90
CA SER A 9 24.12 6.95 -12.68
C SER A 9 23.55 5.56 -12.37
N ALA A 10 23.04 4.86 -13.37
CA ALA A 10 22.49 3.51 -13.22
C ALA A 10 23.56 2.49 -12.79
N VAL A 11 24.77 2.57 -13.36
CA VAL A 11 25.89 1.69 -13.00
C VAL A 11 26.47 2.04 -11.62
N SER A 12 26.60 3.32 -11.27
CA SER A 12 26.99 3.73 -9.91
C SER A 12 25.96 3.26 -8.88
N LEU A 13 24.67 3.34 -9.19
CA LEU A 13 23.59 2.81 -8.35
C LEU A 13 23.64 1.28 -8.24
N LEU A 14 24.02 0.58 -9.31
CA LEU A 14 24.17 -0.88 -9.34
C LEU A 14 25.40 -1.37 -8.54
N VAL A 15 26.49 -0.60 -8.56
CA VAL A 15 27.70 -0.90 -7.75
C VAL A 15 27.48 -0.51 -6.29
N SER A 16 26.82 0.63 -6.02
CA SER A 16 26.39 0.99 -4.66
C SER A 16 25.36 0.02 -4.10
N SER A 17 24.50 -0.60 -4.93
CA SER A 17 23.58 -1.66 -4.51
C SER A 17 24.28 -3.00 -4.23
N VAL A 18 25.45 -3.25 -4.84
CA VAL A 18 26.31 -4.41 -4.52
C VAL A 18 27.15 -4.17 -3.26
N LEU A 19 27.51 -2.92 -2.95
CA LEU A 19 28.31 -2.59 -1.76
C LEU A 19 27.48 -2.39 -0.49
N LEU A 20 26.20 -2.03 -0.63
CA LEU A 20 25.24 -1.90 0.48
C LEU A 20 24.53 -3.23 0.83
N LEU A 21 25.02 -4.36 0.30
CA LEU A 21 24.53 -5.74 0.47
C LEU A 21 24.66 -6.33 1.89
N ASN A 22 24.84 -5.52 2.93
CA ASN A 22 25.12 -6.04 4.28
C ASN A 22 24.32 -5.33 5.38
N TYR A 23 22.99 -5.49 5.36
CA TYR A 23 22.18 -4.94 6.46
C TYR A 23 21.17 -5.90 7.13
N TYR A 24 21.00 -7.15 6.67
CA TYR A 24 20.13 -8.15 7.34
C TYR A 24 20.54 -9.63 7.14
N LEU A 25 21.74 -10.03 7.58
CA LEU A 25 21.98 -11.41 8.03
C LEU A 25 21.60 -11.45 9.52
N ALA A 26 20.66 -12.28 9.97
CA ALA A 26 20.88 -13.72 10.08
C ALA A 26 20.17 -14.62 9.04
N SER A 27 19.24 -14.10 8.25
CA SER A 27 18.68 -14.84 7.11
C SER A 27 17.97 -13.87 6.17
N PHE A 28 18.75 -13.38 5.20
CA PHE A 28 18.34 -12.47 4.13
C PHE A 28 17.34 -13.14 3.19
N GLU A 29 16.09 -13.25 3.61
CA GLU A 29 14.97 -13.36 2.68
C GLU A 29 14.30 -12.00 2.64
N MET A 30 14.62 -11.18 1.64
CA MET A 30 13.81 -9.99 1.35
C MET A 30 12.43 -10.51 0.93
N PRO A 31 11.37 -10.31 1.74
CA PRO A 31 10.07 -10.85 1.38
C PRO A 31 9.66 -10.24 0.04
N ILE A 32 9.11 -11.09 -0.84
CA ILE A 32 8.70 -10.75 -2.23
C ILE A 32 7.90 -9.43 -2.29
N VAL A 33 7.19 -9.11 -1.22
CA VAL A 33 6.44 -7.85 -1.03
C VAL A 33 7.29 -6.59 -1.25
N TRP A 34 8.56 -6.55 -0.78
CA TRP A 34 9.43 -5.39 -0.98
C TRP A 34 9.92 -5.25 -2.41
N TRP A 35 10.14 -6.36 -3.11
CA TRP A 35 10.44 -6.36 -4.54
C TRP A 35 9.27 -5.80 -5.35
N ILE A 36 8.04 -6.24 -5.03
CA ILE A 36 6.82 -5.73 -5.66
C ILE A 36 6.68 -4.23 -5.40
N PHE A 37 6.87 -3.76 -4.17
CA PHE A 37 6.79 -2.35 -3.84
C PHE A 37 7.79 -1.50 -4.64
N ILE A 38 9.06 -1.91 -4.71
CA ILE A 38 10.10 -1.19 -5.47
C ILE A 38 9.77 -1.17 -6.97
N ILE A 39 9.32 -2.28 -7.53
CA ILE A 39 8.91 -2.36 -8.94
C ILE A 39 7.76 -1.39 -9.21
N LEU A 40 6.72 -1.39 -8.38
CA LEU A 40 5.57 -0.50 -8.53
C LEU A 40 5.96 0.98 -8.40
N LEU A 41 6.78 1.32 -7.41
CA LEU A 41 7.30 2.67 -7.22
C LEU A 41 8.12 3.12 -8.43
N GLY A 42 9.00 2.25 -8.95
CA GLY A 42 9.79 2.51 -10.15
C GLY A 42 8.93 2.73 -11.39
N VAL A 43 7.89 1.90 -11.59
CA VAL A 43 6.92 2.06 -12.69
C VAL A 43 6.19 3.39 -12.58
N LEU A 44 5.67 3.73 -11.40
CA LEU A 44 4.99 5.01 -11.15
C LEU A 44 5.92 6.20 -11.40
N PHE A 45 7.17 6.11 -10.94
CA PHE A 45 8.18 7.15 -11.16
C PHE A 45 8.47 7.36 -12.65
N VAL A 46 8.72 6.28 -13.39
CA VAL A 46 9.02 6.35 -14.83
C VAL A 46 7.84 6.94 -15.62
N ARG A 47 6.60 6.54 -15.29
CA ARG A 47 5.38 7.07 -15.93
C ARG A 47 5.20 8.56 -15.68
N ASN A 48 5.43 9.00 -14.45
CA ASN A 48 5.23 10.40 -14.06
C ASN A 48 6.42 11.31 -14.36
N MET A 49 7.60 10.78 -14.72
CA MET A 49 8.83 11.56 -14.94
C MET A 49 8.69 12.65 -16.02
N ARG A 50 7.87 12.42 -17.05
CA ARG A 50 7.68 13.38 -18.16
C ARG A 50 6.61 14.44 -17.88
N GLY A 51 5.71 14.18 -16.93
CA GLY A 51 4.56 15.02 -16.62
C GLY A 51 4.47 15.37 -15.13
N PHE A 52 5.63 15.44 -14.45
CA PHE A 52 5.68 15.67 -13.02
C PHE A 52 5.10 17.04 -12.67
N GLN A 53 3.97 17.05 -11.96
CA GLN A 53 3.32 18.25 -11.48
C GLN A 53 3.26 18.19 -9.97
N PHE A 54 4.13 18.97 -9.32
CA PHE A 54 4.08 19.11 -7.88
C PHE A 54 2.81 19.84 -7.45
N GLY A 55 2.07 19.28 -6.50
CA GLY A 55 0.87 19.88 -5.94
C GLY A 55 0.88 19.75 -4.42
N TRP A 56 0.83 20.88 -3.72
CA TRP A 56 0.86 20.93 -2.26
C TRP A 56 -0.21 20.06 -1.60
N SER A 57 -1.44 20.09 -2.13
CA SER A 57 -2.53 19.24 -1.63
C SER A 57 -2.20 17.75 -1.70
N ARG A 58 -1.62 17.28 -2.81
CA ARG A 58 -1.24 15.87 -3.00
C ARG A 58 -0.11 15.45 -2.05
N SER A 59 0.86 16.34 -1.85
CA SER A 59 1.98 16.11 -0.92
C SER A 59 1.53 16.06 0.54
N ILE A 60 0.59 16.93 0.93
CA ILE A 60 0.00 16.90 2.27
C ILE A 60 -0.79 15.60 2.47
N ILE A 61 -1.65 15.24 1.52
CA ILE A 61 -2.44 13.99 1.58
C ILE A 61 -1.51 12.77 1.64
N SER A 62 -0.46 12.72 0.81
CA SER A 62 0.47 11.59 0.82
C SER A 62 1.24 11.49 2.14
N GLY A 63 1.65 12.61 2.72
CA GLY A 63 2.29 12.64 4.04
C GLY A 63 1.36 12.15 5.14
N VAL A 64 0.10 12.61 5.16
CA VAL A 64 -0.90 12.17 6.15
C VAL A 64 -1.17 10.67 6.04
N ILE A 65 -1.43 10.15 4.83
CA ILE A 65 -1.68 8.72 4.65
C ILE A 65 -0.44 7.89 5.02
N SER A 66 0.76 8.34 4.66
CA SER A 66 2.01 7.64 5.02
C SER A 66 2.24 7.61 6.52
N PHE A 67 1.92 8.69 7.22
CA PHE A 67 1.97 8.75 8.68
C PHE A 67 1.02 7.70 9.29
N PHE A 68 -0.23 7.66 8.86
CA PHE A 68 -1.20 6.66 9.34
C PHE A 68 -0.78 5.23 9.01
N TRP A 69 -0.24 4.99 7.80
CA TRP A 69 0.30 3.69 7.41
C TRP A 69 1.40 3.26 8.38
N MET A 70 2.38 4.14 8.61
CA MET A 70 3.50 3.85 9.49
C MET A 70 3.07 3.59 10.92
N VAL A 71 2.21 4.43 11.49
CA VAL A 71 1.66 4.22 12.84
C VAL A 71 0.90 2.88 12.92
N SER A 72 0.10 2.55 11.90
CA SER A 72 -0.65 1.30 11.86
C SER A 72 0.21 0.05 11.65
N SER A 73 1.41 0.20 11.08
CA SER A 73 2.33 -0.91 10.81
C SER A 73 3.46 -1.01 11.83
N TYR A 74 3.54 -0.04 12.74
CA TYR A 74 4.58 0.03 13.76
C TYR A 74 4.20 -0.91 14.91
N ASN A 75 4.77 -2.10 14.87
CA ASN A 75 4.52 -3.17 15.85
C ASN A 75 5.54 -3.16 17.00
N GLY A 76 6.09 -2.00 17.36
CA GLY A 76 7.09 -1.89 18.42
C GLY A 76 8.37 -2.70 18.19
N GLY A 77 8.66 -3.08 16.93
CA GLY A 77 9.73 -4.01 16.57
C GLY A 77 11.13 -3.50 16.95
N PRO A 78 12.08 -4.41 17.28
CA PRO A 78 13.40 -4.05 17.74
C PRO A 78 14.24 -3.67 16.53
N TYR A 79 14.14 -2.41 16.10
CA TYR A 79 15.16 -1.85 15.25
C TYR A 79 16.47 -1.91 16.06
N GLY A 80 17.45 -2.66 15.54
CA GLY A 80 18.42 -3.41 16.32
C GLY A 80 19.32 -2.57 17.22
N GLY A 81 18.86 -2.22 18.42
CA GLY A 81 19.63 -1.61 19.51
C GLY A 81 20.31 -0.27 19.21
N ASN A 82 20.20 0.26 17.99
CA ASN A 82 20.91 1.43 17.50
C ASN A 82 19.91 2.47 17.01
N VAL A 83 19.52 3.34 17.94
CA VAL A 83 18.55 4.42 17.76
C VAL A 83 18.80 5.25 16.49
N PHE A 84 20.07 5.48 16.11
CA PHE A 84 20.38 6.27 14.92
C PHE A 84 19.95 5.57 13.62
N LEU A 85 20.22 4.27 13.51
CA LEU A 85 19.84 3.48 12.34
C LEU A 85 18.31 3.32 12.28
N ASP A 86 17.67 3.18 13.44
CA ASP A 86 16.22 3.06 13.57
C ASP A 86 15.52 4.33 13.06
N ILE A 87 16.03 5.50 13.44
CA ILE A 87 15.55 6.80 12.94
C ILE A 87 15.70 6.89 11.42
N ILE A 88 16.85 6.47 10.87
CA ILE A 88 17.07 6.49 9.42
C ILE A 88 16.06 5.59 8.71
N VAL A 89 15.82 4.38 9.23
CA VAL A 89 14.87 3.42 8.65
C VAL A 89 13.45 3.97 8.70
N ILE A 90 13.03 4.54 9.83
CA ILE A 90 11.71 5.16 10.00
C ILE A 90 11.54 6.31 9.00
N ILE A 91 12.49 7.25 8.96
CA ILE A 91 12.43 8.41 8.06
C ILE A 91 12.46 7.97 6.59
N GLY A 92 13.34 7.03 6.22
CA GLY A 92 13.44 6.51 4.86
C GLY A 92 12.15 5.79 4.42
N THR A 93 11.54 5.02 5.31
CA THR A 93 10.27 4.34 5.06
C THR A 93 9.15 5.36 4.87
N PHE A 94 9.08 6.39 5.73
CA PHE A 94 8.10 7.47 5.62
C PHE A 94 8.14 8.15 4.24
N TYR A 95 9.33 8.56 3.80
CA TYR A 95 9.50 9.23 2.52
C TYR A 95 9.23 8.29 1.33
N SER A 96 9.59 7.02 1.44
CA SER A 96 9.33 6.03 0.39
C SER A 96 7.83 5.78 0.18
N ILE A 97 7.07 5.60 1.28
CA ILE A 97 5.61 5.47 1.22
C ILE A 97 4.98 6.78 0.73
N SER A 98 5.47 7.93 1.20
CA SER A 98 4.97 9.25 0.78
C SER A 98 5.16 9.49 -0.71
N ALA A 99 6.33 9.11 -1.25
CA ALA A 99 6.61 9.19 -2.68
C ALA A 99 5.71 8.25 -3.49
N PHE A 100 5.52 7.01 -3.02
CA PHE A 100 4.61 6.06 -3.65
C PHE A 100 3.18 6.60 -3.74
N ILE A 101 2.62 7.06 -2.62
CA ILE A 101 1.25 7.58 -2.56
C ILE A 101 1.12 8.85 -3.40
N PHE A 102 2.10 9.75 -3.35
CA PHE A 102 2.11 10.95 -4.17
C PHE A 102 2.02 10.63 -5.67
N LEU A 103 2.88 9.72 -6.15
CA LEU A 103 2.91 9.31 -7.54
C LEU A 103 1.63 8.55 -7.94
N LEU A 104 1.07 7.76 -7.02
CA LEU A 104 -0.20 7.09 -7.24
C LEU A 104 -1.35 8.08 -7.41
N ILE A 105 -1.47 9.08 -6.53
CA ILE A 105 -2.47 10.15 -6.66
C ILE A 105 -2.28 10.90 -7.97
N GLN A 106 -1.03 11.15 -8.36
CA GLN A 106 -0.74 11.82 -9.62
C GLN A 106 -1.19 10.99 -10.82
N GLU A 107 -0.90 9.68 -10.83
CA GLU A 107 -1.34 8.75 -11.86
C GLU A 107 -2.87 8.69 -11.95
N LEU A 108 -3.56 8.60 -10.82
CA LEU A 108 -5.03 8.56 -10.76
C LEU A 108 -5.67 9.85 -11.27
N ASN A 109 -4.98 10.99 -11.15
CA ASN A 109 -5.42 12.27 -11.69
C ASN A 109 -5.13 12.42 -13.20
N THR A 110 -4.29 11.56 -13.79
CA THR A 110 -4.14 11.57 -15.24
C THR A 110 -5.42 11.04 -15.87
N GLY A 111 -6.10 11.89 -16.64
CA GLY A 111 -7.38 11.55 -17.25
C GLY A 111 -7.26 10.26 -18.06
N TYR A 112 -7.93 9.20 -17.61
CA TYR A 112 -8.03 7.97 -18.37
C TYR A 112 -8.83 8.25 -19.63
N LYS A 113 -8.14 8.35 -20.77
CA LYS A 113 -8.81 8.32 -22.07
C LYS A 113 -9.27 6.89 -22.30
N ALA A 114 -10.49 6.59 -21.86
CA ALA A 114 -11.16 5.36 -22.22
C ALA A 114 -11.15 5.26 -23.74
N THR A 115 -10.35 4.33 -24.27
CA THR A 115 -10.56 3.89 -25.64
C THR A 115 -11.87 3.13 -25.58
N GLU A 116 -12.88 3.58 -26.33
CA GLU A 116 -14.14 2.86 -26.48
C GLU A 116 -13.86 1.49 -27.10
N LYS A 117 -13.50 0.53 -26.25
CA LYS A 117 -13.44 -0.88 -26.60
C LYS A 117 -14.80 -1.44 -26.26
N THR A 118 -15.56 -1.78 -27.28
CA THR A 118 -16.79 -2.55 -27.13
C THR A 118 -16.40 -3.93 -26.57
N THR A 119 -16.53 -4.07 -25.25
CA THR A 119 -16.34 -5.36 -24.60
C THR A 119 -17.53 -6.23 -24.97
N LYS A 120 -17.29 -7.42 -25.52
CA LYS A 120 -18.38 -8.36 -25.81
C LYS A 120 -19.09 -8.69 -24.49
N ILE A 121 -20.41 -8.55 -24.46
CA ILE A 121 -21.21 -8.78 -23.25
C ILE A 121 -20.99 -10.19 -22.66
N SER A 122 -20.65 -11.17 -23.50
CA SER A 122 -20.28 -12.52 -23.07
C SER A 122 -19.04 -12.55 -22.18
N TRP A 123 -18.00 -11.78 -22.51
CA TRP A 123 -16.78 -11.70 -21.70
C TRP A 123 -17.03 -10.96 -20.39
N PHE A 124 -17.86 -9.91 -20.42
CA PHE A 124 -18.30 -9.23 -19.21
C PHE A 124 -19.12 -10.16 -18.30
N ALA A 125 -20.06 -10.91 -18.88
CA ALA A 125 -20.88 -11.87 -18.13
C ALA A 125 -20.02 -12.98 -17.50
N ILE A 126 -19.05 -13.55 -18.21
CA ILE A 126 -18.11 -14.54 -17.66
C ILE A 126 -17.26 -13.92 -16.54
N TYR A 127 -16.72 -12.72 -16.78
CA TYR A 127 -15.94 -11.99 -15.79
C TYR A 127 -16.74 -11.70 -14.51
N MET A 128 -18.02 -11.37 -14.63
CA MET A 128 -18.91 -11.08 -13.50
C MET A 128 -19.46 -12.34 -12.82
N ALA A 129 -19.66 -13.44 -13.56
CA ALA A 129 -20.21 -14.68 -13.03
C ALA A 129 -19.32 -15.27 -11.92
N VAL A 130 -17.99 -15.22 -12.10
CA VAL A 130 -17.03 -15.74 -11.12
C VAL A 130 -17.13 -15.02 -9.76
N PRO A 131 -16.94 -13.68 -9.65
CA PRO A 131 -17.06 -12.98 -8.38
C PRO A 131 -18.48 -13.05 -7.81
N MET A 132 -19.53 -13.00 -8.65
CA MET A 132 -20.92 -13.13 -8.18
C MET A 132 -21.21 -14.51 -7.57
N THR A 133 -20.68 -15.58 -8.14
CA THR A 133 -20.83 -16.94 -7.59
C THR A 133 -20.15 -17.03 -6.23
N VAL A 134 -18.90 -16.55 -6.13
CA VAL A 134 -18.15 -16.54 -4.86
C VAL A 134 -18.88 -15.69 -3.82
N TRP A 135 -19.35 -14.49 -4.19
CA TRP A 135 -20.09 -13.61 -3.29
C TRP A 135 -21.42 -14.21 -2.85
N THR A 136 -22.14 -14.90 -3.74
CA THR A 136 -23.41 -15.56 -3.39
C THR A 136 -23.17 -16.68 -2.40
N LEU A 137 -22.12 -17.49 -2.59
CA LEU A 137 -21.74 -18.54 -1.63
C LEU A 137 -21.37 -17.96 -0.27
N CYS A 138 -20.58 -16.87 -0.24
CA CYS A 138 -20.30 -16.15 1.00
C CYS A 138 -21.57 -15.61 1.65
N LEU A 139 -22.45 -14.97 0.87
CA LEU A 139 -23.69 -14.40 1.38
C LEU A 139 -24.59 -15.48 1.98
N LEU A 140 -24.75 -16.63 1.30
CA LEU A 140 -25.50 -17.77 1.82
C LEU A 140 -24.88 -18.35 3.10
N ALA A 141 -23.54 -18.41 3.19
CA ALA A 141 -22.85 -18.90 4.38
C ALA A 141 -23.01 -17.98 5.60
N TYR A 142 -23.17 -16.67 5.37
CA TYR A 142 -23.25 -15.66 6.42
C TYR A 142 -24.66 -15.05 6.58
N TYR A 143 -25.68 -15.55 5.88
CA TYR A 143 -27.07 -15.14 6.03
C TYR A 143 -27.77 -15.90 7.18
N PRO A 144 -28.61 -15.24 8.01
CA PRO A 144 -28.85 -13.81 8.09
C PRO A 144 -27.85 -13.15 9.05
N ALA A 145 -26.87 -12.43 8.50
CA ALA A 145 -25.93 -11.57 9.22
C ALA A 145 -25.07 -12.21 10.32
N LYS A 146 -24.59 -13.46 10.12
CA LYS A 146 -23.54 -14.01 10.99
C LYS A 146 -22.22 -13.32 10.67
N MET A 147 -21.71 -12.50 11.60
CA MET A 147 -20.37 -11.94 11.46
C MET A 147 -19.34 -13.06 11.37
N THR A 148 -18.40 -12.92 10.44
CA THR A 148 -17.19 -13.75 10.46
C THR A 148 -16.43 -13.50 11.77
N PHE A 149 -15.56 -14.43 12.16
CA PHE A 149 -14.68 -14.22 13.32
C PHE A 149 -13.84 -12.95 13.17
N ASP A 150 -13.31 -12.70 11.97
CA ASP A 150 -12.52 -11.50 11.66
C ASP A 150 -13.35 -10.21 11.81
N SER A 151 -14.55 -10.20 11.24
CA SER A 151 -15.49 -9.06 11.34
C SER A 151 -15.93 -8.80 12.78
N TYR A 152 -16.18 -9.86 13.56
CA TYR A 152 -16.54 -9.73 14.97
C TYR A 152 -15.40 -9.14 15.80
N PHE A 153 -14.15 -9.57 15.56
CA PHE A 153 -12.99 -9.02 16.25
C PHE A 153 -12.82 -7.54 15.93
N GLN A 154 -12.93 -7.16 14.66
CA GLN A 154 -12.85 -5.76 14.24
C GLN A 154 -13.97 -4.90 14.82
N TRP A 155 -15.21 -5.40 14.81
CA TRP A 155 -16.36 -4.73 15.44
C TRP A 155 -16.14 -4.56 16.95
N ALA A 156 -15.66 -5.60 17.64
CA ALA A 156 -15.41 -5.57 19.08
C ALA A 156 -14.30 -4.57 19.46
N MET A 157 -13.24 -4.45 18.65
CA MET A 157 -12.22 -3.41 18.86
C MET A 157 -12.76 -2.01 18.61
N ALA A 158 -13.53 -1.82 17.53
CA ALA A 158 -14.16 -0.54 17.20
C ALA A 158 -15.10 -0.04 18.32
N HIS A 159 -15.73 -0.93 19.08
CA HIS A 159 -16.64 -0.59 20.17
C HIS A 159 -15.99 -0.64 21.56
N GLY A 160 -14.65 -0.76 21.63
CA GLY A 160 -13.91 -0.81 22.90
C GLY A 160 -14.14 -2.07 23.74
N VAL A 161 -14.82 -3.09 23.18
CA VAL A 161 -14.99 -4.41 23.82
C VAL A 161 -13.66 -5.17 23.82
N ARG A 162 -12.76 -4.86 22.88
CA ARG A 162 -11.42 -5.43 22.78
C ARG A 162 -10.36 -4.38 22.51
N HIS A 163 -9.14 -4.67 22.92
CA HIS A 163 -7.98 -3.83 22.61
C HIS A 163 -7.57 -3.98 21.14
N TYR A 164 -7.12 -2.88 20.55
CA TYR A 164 -6.44 -2.87 19.27
C TYR A 164 -5.24 -3.81 19.31
N ASN A 165 -5.00 -4.51 18.21
CA ASN A 165 -3.87 -5.41 18.05
C ASN A 165 -3.27 -5.28 16.64
N GLU A 166 -2.11 -5.89 16.46
CA GLU A 166 -1.35 -5.84 15.20
C GLU A 166 -1.96 -6.67 14.07
N TRP A 167 -2.90 -7.56 14.40
CA TRP A 167 -3.53 -8.46 13.43
C TRP A 167 -4.50 -7.72 12.49
N HIS A 168 -5.11 -6.63 12.95
CA HIS A 168 -6.06 -5.86 12.15
C HIS A 168 -5.58 -4.42 11.96
N PRO A 169 -5.51 -3.90 10.71
CA PRO A 169 -5.07 -2.54 10.46
C PRO A 169 -5.91 -1.50 11.21
N MET A 170 -5.25 -0.63 11.98
CA MET A 170 -5.91 0.40 12.79
C MET A 170 -6.84 1.29 11.96
N LEU A 171 -6.40 1.67 10.76
CA LEU A 171 -7.20 2.50 9.85
C LEU A 171 -8.52 1.81 9.44
N HIS A 172 -8.48 0.50 9.19
CA HIS A 172 -9.67 -0.26 8.82
C HIS A 172 -10.64 -0.37 10.01
N THR A 173 -10.12 -0.61 11.21
CA THR A 173 -10.95 -0.66 12.43
C THR A 173 -11.57 0.71 12.77
N LEU A 174 -10.82 1.81 12.61
CA LEU A 174 -11.35 3.17 12.77
C LEU A 174 -12.42 3.51 11.73
N TRP A 175 -12.27 3.02 10.49
CA TRP A 175 -13.31 3.17 9.47
C TRP A 175 -14.59 2.43 9.86
N ILE A 176 -14.48 1.21 10.38
CA ILE A 176 -15.62 0.47 10.93
C ILE A 176 -16.27 1.27 12.06
N GLU A 177 -15.50 1.76 13.04
CA GLU A 177 -16.02 2.60 14.14
C GLU A 177 -16.79 3.81 13.61
N ALA A 178 -16.19 4.58 12.69
CA ALA A 178 -16.81 5.76 12.10
C ALA A 178 -18.11 5.42 11.35
N SER A 179 -18.10 4.37 10.53
CA SER A 179 -19.30 3.94 9.80
C SER A 179 -20.41 3.47 10.75
N THR A 180 -20.08 2.71 11.80
CA THR A 180 -21.07 2.26 12.78
C THR A 180 -21.71 3.39 13.58
N LYS A 181 -20.98 4.50 13.83
CA LYS A 181 -21.53 5.72 14.43
C LYS A 181 -22.45 6.53 13.52
N ILE A 182 -22.38 6.33 12.20
CA ILE A 182 -23.27 7.00 11.24
C ILE A 182 -24.60 6.25 11.14
N TYR A 183 -24.56 4.92 11.22
CA TYR A 183 -25.74 4.05 11.05
C TYR A 183 -26.52 3.78 12.35
N ASN A 184 -25.91 4.02 13.52
CA ASN A 184 -26.56 3.95 14.83
C ASN A 184 -26.79 5.35 15.40
#